data_AF-A0ABD3LLJ6-F1
#
_entry.id   AF-A0ABD3LLJ6-F1
#
_cell.length_a   1.000
_cell.length_b   1.000
_cell.length_c   1.000
_cell.angle_alpha   90.00
_cell.angle_beta   90.00
_cell.angle_gamma   90.00
#
_symmetry.space_group_name_H-M   'P 1'
#
loop_
_entity.id
_entity.type
_entity.pdbx_description
1 polymer ?
#
loop_
_entity_poly.entity_id
_entity_poly.type
_entity_poly.pdbx_seq_one_letter_code
_entity_poly.pdbx_strand_id
1 'polypeptide(L)'
;MRERDERRPADPRLPTVEFLILSAQRLGVDPIVKYTALSLFADRFCASLSRSEEGNAIQHWLLQPIRESNLQFFSLVSIWISSKIHLSQPLSVKTLKSWGDRSITEQHFTTRDFSEGEVVFLQMLDFEIGSASDAFMFLEQLYIQFKEVAAVGKLLSFEACMDVMDLLYEKEDMTRLYRSPHPLAASILVCSYLMTVPKQSLEFPILAWVKFAALCKEEEVKELVKVILGHVFEPTC
;
A
#
# COMPACT_ATOMS: atom_id res chain seq x y z
N MET A 1 10.56 -8.98 39.16
CA MET A 1 9.63 -7.83 39.33
C MET A 1 10.47 -6.57 39.11
N ARG A 2 10.50 -5.90 37.96
CA ARG A 2 9.54 -5.69 36.87
C ARG A 2 10.29 -5.79 35.54
N GLU A 3 9.74 -6.54 34.58
CA GLU A 3 10.05 -6.35 33.16
C GLU A 3 9.55 -4.97 32.77
N ARG A 4 10.44 -4.14 32.24
CA ARG A 4 10.10 -2.84 31.69
C ARG A 4 9.72 -3.12 30.24
N ASP A 5 8.42 -3.23 30.04
CA ASP A 5 7.76 -3.33 28.74
C ASP A 5 8.16 -2.11 27.90
N GLU A 6 9.22 -2.25 27.09
CA GLU A 6 9.63 -1.28 26.08
C GLU A 6 8.56 -1.28 24.99
N ARG A 7 7.44 -0.61 25.26
CA ARG A 7 6.49 -0.23 24.21
C ARG A 7 7.27 0.61 23.21
N ARG A 8 7.54 0.04 22.03
CA ARG A 8 7.94 0.82 20.86
C ARG A 8 6.98 2.01 20.76
N PRO A 9 7.47 3.24 20.53
CA PRO A 9 6.56 4.34 20.23
C PRO A 9 5.67 3.90 19.06
N ALA A 10 4.36 4.00 19.23
CA ALA A 10 3.42 3.64 18.16
C ALA A 10 3.74 4.52 16.95
N ASP A 11 4.16 3.90 15.85
CA ASP A 11 4.45 4.61 14.63
C ASP A 11 3.15 5.26 14.13
N PRO A 12 3.05 6.61 14.05
CA PRO A 12 1.85 7.28 13.58
C PRO A 12 1.50 6.93 12.12
N ARG A 13 2.41 6.28 11.38
CA ARG A 13 2.15 5.78 10.03
C ARG A 13 1.13 4.64 10.01
N LEU A 14 1.15 3.71 10.97
CA LEU A 14 0.28 2.53 10.95
C LEU A 14 -1.21 2.89 11.01
N PRO A 15 -1.70 3.70 11.98
CA PRO A 15 -3.10 4.14 11.99
C PRO A 15 -3.51 4.87 10.72
N THR A 16 -2.56 5.58 10.08
CA THR A 16 -2.87 6.32 8.85
C THR A 16 -2.93 5.41 7.61
N VAL A 17 -2.11 4.36 7.55
CA VAL A 17 -2.18 3.35 6.49
C VAL A 17 -3.50 2.59 6.56
N GLU A 18 -3.90 2.14 7.75
CA GLU A 18 -5.21 1.52 7.98
C GLU A 18 -6.35 2.46 7.57
N PHE A 19 -6.25 3.74 7.97
CA PHE A 19 -7.21 4.77 7.56
C PHE A 19 -7.27 4.92 6.02
N LEU A 20 -6.14 4.87 5.32
CA LEU A 20 -6.10 4.95 3.85
C LEU A 20 -6.81 3.75 3.22
N ILE A 21 -6.48 2.52 3.67
CA ILE A 21 -7.10 1.28 3.18
C ILE A 21 -8.62 1.32 3.38
N LEU A 22 -9.07 1.68 4.60
CA LEU A 22 -10.49 1.84 4.91
C LEU A 22 -11.15 2.92 4.06
N SER A 23 -10.48 4.06 3.86
CA SER A 23 -11.00 5.16 3.04
C SER A 23 -11.15 4.76 1.59
N ALA A 24 -10.16 4.06 1.01
CA ALA A 24 -10.24 3.55 -0.36
C ALA A 24 -11.42 2.59 -0.54
N GLN A 25 -11.62 1.66 0.41
CA GLN A 25 -12.75 0.74 0.40
C GLN A 25 -14.09 1.49 0.50
N ARG A 26 -14.20 2.48 1.38
CA ARG A 26 -15.44 3.26 1.61
C ARG A 26 -15.78 4.20 0.45
N LEU A 27 -14.76 4.72 -0.23
CA LEU A 27 -14.91 5.51 -1.45
C LEU A 27 -15.18 4.64 -2.69
N GLY A 28 -15.03 3.31 -2.57
CA GLY A 28 -15.30 2.36 -3.65
C GLY A 28 -14.35 2.53 -4.83
N VAL A 29 -13.09 2.86 -4.57
CA VAL A 29 -12.08 3.00 -5.64
C VAL A 29 -11.52 1.65 -6.05
N ASP A 30 -11.10 1.54 -7.31
CA ASP A 30 -10.47 0.32 -7.82
C ASP A 30 -9.14 0.02 -7.09
N PRO A 31 -8.72 -1.26 -7.03
CA PRO A 31 -7.47 -1.65 -6.36
C PRO A 31 -6.25 -0.87 -6.85
N ILE A 32 -6.15 -0.60 -8.16
CA ILE A 32 -5.05 0.19 -8.72
C ILE A 32 -4.97 1.59 -8.09
N VAL A 33 -6.11 2.24 -7.82
CA VAL A 33 -6.15 3.54 -7.15
C VAL A 33 -5.70 3.41 -5.68
N LYS A 34 -6.18 2.36 -4.98
CA LYS A 34 -5.78 2.10 -3.58
C LYS A 34 -4.27 1.93 -3.46
N TYR A 35 -3.67 1.04 -4.26
CA TYR A 35 -2.24 0.70 -4.13
C TYR A 35 -1.31 1.78 -4.68
N THR A 36 -1.71 2.51 -5.72
CA THR A 36 -0.99 3.72 -6.13
C THR A 36 -1.02 4.78 -5.02
N ALA A 37 -2.16 5.00 -4.37
CA ALA A 37 -2.27 5.94 -3.26
C ALA A 37 -1.43 5.51 -2.05
N LEU A 38 -1.42 4.22 -1.70
CA LEU A 38 -0.55 3.67 -0.65
C LEU A 38 0.93 3.90 -0.98
N SER A 39 1.34 3.62 -2.22
CA SER A 39 2.74 3.82 -2.62
C SER A 39 3.16 5.30 -2.60
N LEU A 40 2.30 6.20 -3.09
CA LEU A 40 2.55 7.64 -3.02
C LEU A 40 2.63 8.13 -1.57
N PHE A 41 1.74 7.64 -0.70
CA PHE A 41 1.63 8.10 0.68
C PHE A 41 2.69 7.46 1.60
N ALA A 42 2.61 6.14 1.78
CA ALA A 42 3.41 5.42 2.77
C ALA A 42 4.89 5.32 2.37
N ASP A 43 5.17 4.99 1.11
CA ASP A 43 6.54 4.73 0.67
C ASP A 43 7.32 6.02 0.39
N ARG A 44 6.61 7.06 -0.08
CA ARG A 44 7.26 8.26 -0.63
C ARG A 44 6.98 9.52 0.18
N PHE A 45 5.72 9.87 0.40
CA PHE A 45 5.38 11.10 1.12
C PHE A 45 5.84 11.03 2.58
N CYS A 46 5.55 9.95 3.30
CA CYS A 46 6.01 9.75 4.68
C CYS A 46 7.55 9.74 4.77
N ALA A 47 8.23 9.09 3.82
CA ALA A 47 9.70 9.08 3.77
C ALA A 47 10.29 10.49 3.48
N SER A 48 9.64 11.29 2.62
CA SER A 48 10.02 12.69 2.41
C SER A 48 9.77 13.55 3.64
N LEU A 49 8.68 13.30 4.38
CA LEU A 49 8.37 14.01 5.62
C LEU A 49 9.44 13.77 6.69
N SER A 50 9.82 12.51 6.92
CA SER A 50 10.89 12.18 7.88
C SER A 50 12.23 12.84 7.53
N ARG A 51 12.58 12.91 6.23
CA ARG A 51 13.81 13.61 5.77
C ARG A 51 13.71 15.13 5.91
N SER A 52 12.50 15.68 5.77
CA SER A 52 12.22 17.11 5.85
C SER A 52 12.32 17.63 7.29
N GLU A 53 11.93 16.84 8.28
CA GLU A 53 12.10 17.18 9.71
C GLU A 53 13.59 17.35 10.11
N GLU A 54 14.51 16.74 9.36
CA GLU A 54 15.96 16.79 9.56
C GLU A 54 16.65 17.95 8.80
N GLY A 55 15.93 18.71 7.96
CA GLY A 55 16.49 19.70 7.04
C GLY A 55 15.59 20.92 6.75
N ASN A 56 15.93 21.70 5.72
CA ASN A 56 15.21 22.92 5.33
C ASN A 56 13.86 22.57 4.68
N ALA A 57 12.88 22.25 5.51
CA ALA A 57 11.56 21.74 5.14
C ALA A 57 10.73 22.71 4.28
N ILE A 58 9.81 22.16 3.48
CA ILE A 58 8.68 22.92 2.94
C ILE A 58 7.88 23.47 4.13
N GLN A 59 7.97 24.79 4.34
CA GLN A 59 7.23 25.47 5.40
C GLN A 59 5.80 25.74 4.93
N HIS A 60 4.91 24.78 5.16
CA HIS A 60 3.48 24.93 4.91
C HIS A 60 2.68 24.59 6.18
N TRP A 61 1.60 25.33 6.44
CA TRP A 61 0.78 25.15 7.64
C TRP A 61 0.14 23.75 7.74
N LEU A 62 -0.12 23.10 6.60
CA LEU A 62 -0.59 21.71 6.54
C LEU A 62 0.45 20.69 7.02
N LEU A 63 1.75 21.05 7.02
CA LEU A 63 2.86 20.19 7.43
C LEU A 63 3.41 20.54 8.82
N GLN A 64 3.03 21.68 9.40
CA GLN A 64 3.62 22.16 10.66
C GLN A 64 2.57 22.70 11.65
N PRO A 65 2.36 22.05 12.80
CA PRO A 65 2.87 20.73 13.19
C PRO A 65 2.15 19.59 12.45
N ILE A 66 2.85 18.49 12.15
CA ILE A 66 2.22 17.27 11.61
C ILE A 66 1.48 16.53 12.74
N ARG A 67 0.16 16.37 12.62
CA ARG A 67 -0.66 15.55 13.51
C ARG A 67 -1.25 14.37 12.74
N GLU A 68 -1.88 13.44 13.47
CA GLU A 68 -2.58 12.32 12.86
C GLU A 68 -3.66 12.80 11.88
N SER A 69 -4.44 13.81 12.24
CA SER A 69 -5.42 14.44 11.34
C SER A 69 -4.80 15.02 10.05
N ASN A 70 -3.58 15.56 10.10
CA ASN A 70 -2.85 16.01 8.89
C ASN A 70 -2.46 14.81 8.02
N LEU A 71 -1.96 13.73 8.62
CA LEU A 71 -1.58 12.51 7.90
C LEU A 71 -2.81 11.83 7.27
N GLN A 72 -3.92 11.74 8.00
CA GLN A 72 -5.21 11.27 7.47
C GLN A 72 -5.72 12.16 6.33
N PHE A 73 -5.55 13.47 6.44
CA PHE A 73 -5.87 14.38 5.34
C PHE A 73 -4.99 14.12 4.11
N PHE A 74 -3.68 13.97 4.27
CA PHE A 74 -2.78 13.68 3.15
C PHE A 74 -2.97 12.29 2.56
N SER A 75 -3.45 11.30 3.32
CA SER A 75 -3.83 10.00 2.77
C SER A 75 -5.07 10.11 1.86
N LEU A 76 -6.06 10.95 2.22
CA LEU A 76 -7.17 11.28 1.31
C LEU A 76 -6.72 12.05 0.07
N VAL A 77 -5.76 12.98 0.22
CA VAL A 77 -5.14 13.67 -0.92
C VAL A 77 -4.41 12.66 -1.83
N SER A 78 -3.71 11.68 -1.27
CA SER A 78 -3.06 10.63 -2.04
C SER A 78 -4.06 9.79 -2.86
N ILE A 79 -5.19 9.40 -2.24
CA ILE A 79 -6.30 8.73 -2.96
C ILE A 79 -6.83 9.63 -4.09
N TRP A 80 -6.95 10.93 -3.83
CA TRP A 80 -7.41 11.88 -4.84
C TRP A 80 -6.47 11.97 -6.04
N ILE A 81 -5.18 12.16 -5.80
CA ILE A 81 -4.14 12.21 -6.83
C ILE A 81 -4.13 10.91 -7.61
N SER A 82 -4.13 9.77 -6.92
CA SER A 82 -4.18 8.46 -7.56
C SER A 82 -5.42 8.28 -8.45
N SER A 83 -6.59 8.76 -8.01
CA SER A 83 -7.80 8.72 -8.82
C SER A 83 -7.66 9.54 -10.11
N LYS A 84 -6.89 10.64 -10.09
CA LYS A 84 -6.59 11.44 -11.30
C LYS A 84 -5.63 10.75 -12.26
N ILE A 85 -4.76 9.88 -11.75
CA ILE A 85 -3.81 9.11 -12.57
C ILE A 85 -4.55 8.01 -13.32
N HIS A 86 -5.45 7.28 -12.66
CA HIS A 86 -6.02 6.04 -13.22
C HIS A 86 -7.45 6.16 -13.75
N LEU A 87 -8.26 7.10 -13.26
CA LEU A 87 -9.68 7.18 -13.64
C LEU A 87 -9.92 8.25 -14.70
N SER A 88 -10.78 7.93 -15.68
CA SER A 88 -11.28 8.93 -16.63
C SER A 88 -12.14 10.01 -15.95
N GLN A 89 -12.81 9.65 -14.86
CA GLN A 89 -13.55 10.57 -13.99
C GLN A 89 -12.99 10.46 -12.57
N PRO A 90 -12.06 11.34 -12.17
CA PRO A 90 -11.45 11.30 -10.85
C PRO A 90 -12.46 11.60 -9.74
N LEU A 91 -12.12 11.21 -8.50
CA LEU A 91 -12.94 11.56 -7.35
C LEU A 91 -13.12 13.07 -7.23
N SER A 92 -14.35 13.49 -6.91
CA SER A 92 -14.62 14.90 -6.66
C SER A 92 -14.07 15.31 -5.29
N VAL A 93 -13.57 16.55 -5.18
CA VAL A 93 -13.16 17.11 -3.87
C VAL A 93 -14.33 17.11 -2.88
N LYS A 94 -15.57 17.25 -3.36
CA LYS A 94 -16.76 17.21 -2.50
C LYS A 94 -16.92 15.84 -1.83
N THR A 95 -16.68 14.76 -2.58
CA THR A 95 -16.72 13.39 -2.06
C THR A 95 -15.67 13.21 -0.96
N LEU A 96 -14.42 13.57 -1.25
CA LEU A 96 -13.30 13.46 -0.31
C LEU A 96 -13.51 14.31 0.94
N LYS A 97 -13.97 15.55 0.76
CA LYS A 97 -14.31 16.43 1.89
C LYS A 97 -15.42 15.83 2.73
N SER A 98 -16.50 15.35 2.11
CA SER A 98 -17.62 14.75 2.85
C SER A 98 -17.23 13.51 3.65
N TRP A 99 -16.25 12.75 3.14
CA TRP A 99 -15.67 11.62 3.85
C TRP A 99 -14.78 12.10 5.00
N GLY A 100 -13.84 13.02 4.72
CA GLY A 100 -12.96 13.61 5.74
C GLY A 100 -13.72 14.26 6.89
N ASP A 101 -14.82 14.98 6.61
CA ASP A 101 -15.69 15.58 7.64
C ASP A 101 -16.31 14.54 8.59
N ARG A 102 -16.48 13.29 8.13
CA ARG A 102 -17.05 12.19 8.92
C ARG A 102 -15.99 11.36 9.63
N SER A 103 -14.81 11.22 9.03
CA SER A 103 -13.78 10.28 9.48
C SER A 103 -12.64 10.94 10.26
N ILE A 104 -12.32 12.20 9.98
CA ILE A 104 -11.27 12.96 10.68
C ILE A 104 -11.94 13.82 11.76
N THR A 105 -11.68 13.49 13.02
CA THR A 105 -12.39 14.08 14.16
C THR A 105 -11.72 15.32 14.74
N GLU A 106 -10.41 15.44 14.62
CA GLU A 106 -9.64 16.51 15.28
C GLU A 106 -9.69 17.85 14.53
N GLN A 107 -9.82 17.81 13.20
CA GLN A 107 -9.73 18.98 12.34
C GLN A 107 -10.60 18.83 11.10
N HIS A 108 -11.32 19.89 10.76
CA HIS A 108 -12.09 19.96 9.52
C HIS A 108 -11.29 20.68 8.44
N PHE A 109 -11.17 20.04 7.28
CA PHE A 109 -10.49 20.58 6.11
C PHE A 109 -11.49 21.13 5.10
N THR A 110 -11.17 22.30 4.55
CA THR A 110 -11.98 22.97 3.53
C THR A 110 -11.67 22.41 2.14
N THR A 111 -12.53 22.70 1.15
CA THR A 111 -12.25 22.38 -0.26
C THR A 111 -10.96 23.05 -0.75
N ARG A 112 -10.65 24.26 -0.24
CA ARG A 112 -9.39 24.95 -0.57
C ARG A 112 -8.20 24.18 -0.01
N ASP A 113 -8.30 23.68 1.22
CA ASP A 113 -7.23 22.92 1.87
C ASP A 113 -6.90 21.67 1.05
N PHE A 114 -7.89 20.96 0.47
CA PHE A 114 -7.65 19.85 -0.44
C PHE A 114 -6.82 20.26 -1.68
N SER A 115 -7.13 21.40 -2.29
CA SER A 115 -6.37 21.91 -3.43
C SER A 115 -4.95 22.33 -3.05
N GLU A 116 -4.77 22.98 -1.89
CA GLU A 116 -3.44 23.31 -1.36
C GLU A 116 -2.66 22.04 -1.00
N GLY A 117 -3.33 21.08 -0.35
CA GLY A 117 -2.78 19.79 0.04
C GLY A 117 -2.29 18.98 -1.14
N GLU A 118 -3.00 18.98 -2.27
CA GLU A 118 -2.53 18.37 -3.51
C GLU A 118 -1.19 18.97 -3.96
N VAL A 119 -1.09 20.30 -4.00
CA VAL A 119 0.15 20.98 -4.42
C VAL A 119 1.30 20.66 -3.48
N VAL A 120 1.05 20.76 -2.16
CA VAL A 120 2.05 20.45 -1.13
C VAL A 120 2.50 18.99 -1.21
N PHE A 121 1.56 18.07 -1.42
CA PHE A 121 1.85 16.64 -1.56
C PHE A 121 2.73 16.37 -2.77
N LEU A 122 2.39 16.93 -3.94
CA LEU A 122 3.19 16.78 -5.14
C LEU A 122 4.59 17.42 -4.99
N GLN A 123 4.69 18.58 -4.33
CA GLN A 123 5.99 19.20 -4.03
C GLN A 123 6.85 18.31 -3.13
N MET A 124 6.27 17.66 -2.11
CA MET A 124 6.98 16.70 -1.25
C MET A 124 7.47 15.46 -2.00
N LEU A 125 6.90 15.19 -3.18
CA LEU A 125 7.29 14.10 -4.08
C LEU A 125 8.16 14.57 -5.26
N ASP A 126 8.59 15.83 -5.28
CA ASP A 126 9.28 16.46 -6.41
C ASP A 126 8.53 16.29 -7.75
N PHE A 127 7.19 16.21 -7.69
CA PHE A 127 6.28 15.95 -8.81
C PHE A 127 6.50 14.61 -9.55
N GLU A 128 7.35 13.74 -9.02
CA GLU A 128 7.55 12.41 -9.57
C GLU A 128 6.34 11.55 -9.15
N ILE A 129 5.43 11.20 -10.05
CA ILE A 129 4.29 10.30 -9.73
C ILE A 129 4.17 9.10 -10.68
N GLY A 130 5.01 9.03 -11.71
CA GLY A 130 4.90 8.04 -12.80
C GLY A 130 5.32 6.61 -12.47
N SER A 131 6.05 6.39 -11.37
CA SER A 131 6.48 5.05 -10.91
C SER A 131 5.72 4.54 -9.70
N ALA A 132 4.64 5.23 -9.30
CA ALA A 132 3.81 4.75 -8.20
C ALA A 132 3.01 3.52 -8.65
N SER A 133 2.98 2.46 -7.83
CA SER A 133 2.20 1.22 -8.03
C SER A 133 2.80 0.08 -8.86
N ASP A 134 4.12 0.10 -9.10
CA ASP A 134 4.77 -0.98 -9.85
C ASP A 134 4.42 -2.39 -9.31
N ALA A 135 4.49 -2.58 -7.98
CA ALA A 135 4.23 -3.89 -7.37
C ALA A 135 2.81 -4.42 -7.62
N PHE A 136 1.78 -3.57 -7.51
CA PHE A 136 0.39 -4.00 -7.75
C PHE A 136 0.16 -4.31 -9.23
N MET A 137 0.66 -3.46 -10.14
CA MET A 137 0.50 -3.71 -11.58
C MET A 137 1.19 -5.02 -12.01
N PHE A 138 2.39 -5.29 -11.51
CA PHE A 138 3.06 -6.56 -11.76
C PHE A 138 2.29 -7.75 -11.17
N LEU A 139 1.73 -7.61 -9.97
CA LEU A 139 0.92 -8.64 -9.32
C LEU A 139 -0.34 -8.96 -10.12
N GLU A 140 -1.08 -7.94 -10.56
CA GLU A 140 -2.27 -8.10 -11.37
C GLU A 140 -1.95 -8.78 -12.70
N GLN A 141 -0.85 -8.38 -13.36
CA GLN A 141 -0.41 -8.99 -14.60
C GLN A 141 -0.02 -10.46 -14.43
N LEU A 142 0.75 -10.79 -13.38
CA LEU A 142 1.09 -12.18 -13.06
C LEU A 142 -0.17 -13.00 -12.75
N TYR A 143 -1.14 -12.43 -12.01
CA TYR A 143 -2.39 -13.09 -11.70
C TYR A 143 -3.19 -13.44 -12.97
N ILE A 144 -3.32 -12.50 -13.89
CA ILE A 144 -4.01 -12.72 -15.18
C ILE A 144 -3.30 -13.81 -15.99
N GLN A 145 -1.97 -13.71 -16.14
CA GLN A 145 -1.19 -14.72 -16.86
C GLN A 145 -1.30 -16.10 -16.24
N PHE A 146 -1.29 -16.20 -14.91
CA PHE A 146 -1.38 -17.48 -14.22
C PHE A 146 -2.71 -18.19 -14.50
N LYS A 147 -3.82 -17.44 -14.53
CA LYS A 147 -5.16 -17.98 -14.85
C LYS A 147 -5.26 -18.53 -16.27
N GLU A 148 -4.49 -17.97 -17.19
CA GLU A 148 -4.45 -18.41 -18.58
C GLU A 148 -3.58 -19.65 -18.76
N VAL A 149 -2.46 -19.74 -18.03
CA VAL A 149 -1.46 -20.82 -18.18
C VAL A 149 -1.82 -22.08 -17.39
N ALA A 150 -2.55 -21.97 -16.28
CA ALA A 150 -2.83 -23.09 -15.40
C ALA A 150 -4.30 -23.16 -14.95
N ALA A 151 -4.92 -24.35 -15.05
CA ALA A 151 -6.29 -24.56 -14.57
C ALA A 151 -6.43 -24.28 -13.06
N VAL A 152 -5.39 -24.60 -12.28
CA VAL A 152 -5.30 -24.28 -10.85
C VAL A 152 -5.27 -22.78 -10.59
N GLY A 153 -4.85 -21.96 -11.56
CA GLY A 153 -4.91 -20.50 -11.45
C GLY A 153 -6.34 -19.97 -11.29
N LYS A 154 -7.35 -20.70 -11.76
CA LYS A 154 -8.76 -20.36 -11.52
C LYS A 154 -9.20 -20.52 -10.06
N LEU A 155 -8.46 -21.29 -9.26
CA LEU A 155 -8.68 -21.47 -7.84
C LEU A 155 -7.99 -20.40 -6.98
N LEU A 156 -7.08 -19.62 -7.57
CA LEU A 156 -6.41 -18.52 -6.88
C LEU A 156 -7.37 -17.34 -6.72
N SER A 157 -7.63 -16.95 -5.47
CA SER A 157 -8.42 -15.76 -5.18
C SER A 157 -7.56 -14.51 -5.37
N PHE A 158 -8.03 -13.57 -6.19
CA PHE A 158 -7.38 -12.26 -6.30
C PHE A 158 -7.51 -11.44 -5.00
N GLU A 159 -8.62 -11.64 -4.27
CA GLU A 159 -8.85 -11.02 -2.97
C GLU A 159 -7.76 -11.43 -1.98
N ALA A 160 -7.35 -12.71 -1.97
CA ALA A 160 -6.24 -13.15 -1.12
C ALA A 160 -4.91 -12.46 -1.47
N CYS A 161 -4.66 -12.17 -2.75
CA CYS A 161 -3.50 -11.37 -3.15
C CYS A 161 -3.58 -9.94 -2.60
N MET A 162 -4.76 -9.34 -2.61
CA MET A 162 -5.00 -8.01 -2.06
C MET A 162 -4.89 -8.00 -0.53
N ASP A 163 -5.44 -8.99 0.17
CA ASP A 163 -5.35 -9.13 1.62
C ASP A 163 -3.89 -9.26 2.07
N VAL A 164 -3.10 -10.07 1.34
CA VAL A 164 -1.67 -10.17 1.58
C VAL A 164 -0.99 -8.83 1.37
N MET A 165 -1.35 -8.08 0.32
CA MET A 165 -0.77 -6.75 0.04
C MET A 165 -1.17 -5.69 1.07
N ASP A 166 -2.39 -5.74 1.60
CA ASP A 166 -2.89 -4.85 2.66
C ASP A 166 -2.17 -5.12 3.98
N LEU A 167 -2.11 -6.40 4.42
CA LEU A 167 -1.31 -6.85 5.57
C LEU A 167 0.14 -6.36 5.48
N LEU A 168 0.65 -6.42 4.26
CA LEU A 168 1.99 -6.02 3.94
C LEU A 168 2.19 -4.51 4.20
N TYR A 169 1.31 -3.65 3.73
CA TYR A 169 1.37 -2.22 4.04
C TYR A 169 1.22 -1.92 5.54
N GLU A 170 0.49 -2.74 6.29
CA GLU A 170 0.31 -2.59 7.74
C GLU A 170 1.55 -3.00 8.57
N LYS A 171 2.44 -3.88 8.07
CA LYS A 171 3.48 -4.50 8.92
C LYS A 171 4.82 -3.78 9.02
N GLU A 172 4.94 -2.54 8.52
CA GLU A 172 6.07 -1.59 8.68
C GLU A 172 7.50 -2.06 8.27
N ASP A 173 7.80 -3.35 8.14
CA ASP A 173 9.08 -3.94 7.69
C ASP A 173 9.37 -3.73 6.18
N MET A 174 8.65 -2.77 5.61
CA MET A 174 8.39 -2.66 4.19
C MET A 174 9.44 -1.96 3.37
N THR A 175 10.33 -1.21 4.01
CA THR A 175 11.44 -0.53 3.33
C THR A 175 12.46 -1.50 2.71
N ARG A 176 12.48 -2.78 3.12
CA ARG A 176 13.34 -3.82 2.51
C ARG A 176 12.63 -4.60 1.40
N LEU A 177 11.34 -4.91 1.56
CA LEU A 177 10.57 -5.76 0.64
C LEU A 177 10.19 -5.03 -0.66
N TYR A 178 9.97 -3.70 -0.62
CA TYR A 178 9.58 -2.89 -1.79
C TYR A 178 10.74 -2.43 -2.69
N ARG A 179 11.99 -2.82 -2.43
CA ARG A 179 13.12 -2.40 -3.29
C ARG A 179 13.04 -2.93 -4.72
N SER A 180 12.30 -4.02 -4.93
CA SER A 180 12.09 -4.60 -6.24
C SER A 180 10.63 -5.04 -6.38
N PRO A 181 9.85 -4.43 -7.29
CA PRO A 181 8.42 -4.71 -7.39
C PRO A 181 8.12 -6.09 -7.98
N HIS A 182 9.03 -6.67 -8.78
CA HIS A 182 8.80 -7.98 -9.42
C HIS A 182 8.89 -9.16 -8.44
N PRO A 183 9.97 -9.32 -7.62
CA PRO A 183 10.04 -10.38 -6.63
C PRO A 183 8.93 -10.26 -5.59
N LEU A 184 8.55 -9.03 -5.20
CA LEU A 184 7.45 -8.82 -4.27
C LEU A 184 6.11 -9.31 -4.85
N ALA A 185 5.75 -8.88 -6.05
CA ALA A 185 4.54 -9.32 -6.74
C ALA A 185 4.49 -10.85 -6.91
N ALA A 186 5.61 -11.45 -7.33
CA ALA A 186 5.74 -12.91 -7.44
C ALA A 186 5.52 -13.60 -6.09
N SER A 187 6.08 -13.05 -5.01
CA SER A 187 5.98 -13.62 -3.66
C SER A 187 4.56 -13.52 -3.11
N ILE A 188 3.87 -12.40 -3.31
CA ILE A 188 2.46 -12.22 -2.93
C ILE A 188 1.59 -13.27 -3.63
N LEU A 189 1.80 -13.47 -4.94
CA LEU A 189 1.06 -14.47 -5.71
C LEU A 189 1.34 -15.89 -5.20
N VAL A 190 2.60 -16.23 -4.91
CA VAL A 190 2.98 -17.55 -4.37
C VAL A 190 2.37 -17.77 -2.99
N CYS A 191 2.43 -16.78 -2.09
CA CYS A 191 1.78 -16.86 -0.77
C CYS A 191 0.28 -17.12 -0.90
N SER A 192 -0.39 -16.33 -1.74
CA SER A 192 -1.82 -16.45 -1.98
C SER A 192 -2.18 -17.82 -2.56
N TYR A 193 -1.37 -18.33 -3.49
CA TYR A 193 -1.50 -19.68 -4.02
C TYR A 193 -1.39 -20.75 -2.94
N LEU A 194 -0.39 -20.68 -2.08
CA LEU A 194 -0.20 -21.63 -0.99
C LEU A 194 -1.32 -21.60 0.06
N MET A 195 -1.97 -20.44 0.23
CA MET A 195 -3.05 -20.24 1.20
C MET A 195 -4.42 -20.67 0.66
N THR A 196 -4.73 -20.35 -0.60
CA THR A 196 -6.10 -20.54 -1.14
C THR A 196 -6.25 -21.81 -1.97
N VAL A 197 -5.18 -22.34 -2.57
CA VAL A 197 -5.29 -23.53 -3.42
C VAL A 197 -5.29 -24.80 -2.55
N PRO A 198 -6.26 -25.71 -2.75
CA PRO A 198 -6.30 -26.96 -2.00
C PRO A 198 -5.01 -27.77 -2.16
N LYS A 199 -4.54 -28.38 -1.07
CA LYS A 199 -3.28 -29.15 -1.05
C LYS A 199 -3.23 -30.26 -2.10
N GLN A 200 -4.38 -30.85 -2.42
CA GLN A 200 -4.54 -31.91 -3.42
C GLN A 200 -4.32 -31.41 -4.85
N SER A 201 -4.30 -30.09 -5.08
CA SER A 201 -4.12 -29.45 -6.39
C SER A 201 -2.80 -28.68 -6.49
N LEU A 202 -1.90 -28.80 -5.50
CA LEU A 202 -0.57 -28.16 -5.47
C LEU A 202 0.46 -28.87 -6.37
N GLU A 203 0.05 -29.36 -7.53
CA GLU A 203 0.95 -30.04 -8.47
C GLU A 203 1.66 -29.06 -9.41
N PHE A 204 1.14 -27.83 -9.55
CA PHE A 204 1.73 -26.83 -10.43
C PHE A 204 3.04 -26.26 -9.86
N PRO A 205 4.13 -26.19 -10.65
CA PRO A 205 5.44 -25.73 -10.19
C PRO A 205 5.49 -24.19 -10.11
N ILE A 206 4.75 -23.61 -9.17
CA ILE A 206 4.52 -22.16 -9.07
C ILE A 206 5.82 -21.35 -8.98
N LEU A 207 6.80 -21.82 -8.21
CA LEU A 207 8.10 -21.15 -8.03
C LEU A 207 8.90 -21.08 -9.33
N ALA A 208 8.93 -22.17 -10.10
CA ALA A 208 9.61 -22.19 -11.39
C ALA A 208 8.91 -21.29 -12.42
N TRP A 209 7.57 -21.26 -12.37
CA TRP A 209 6.78 -20.40 -13.25
C TRP A 209 6.96 -18.91 -12.93
N VAL A 210 6.88 -18.48 -11.67
CA VAL A 210 7.08 -17.06 -11.31
C VAL A 210 8.51 -16.59 -11.58
N LYS A 211 9.52 -17.45 -11.44
CA LYS A 211 10.90 -17.15 -11.86
C LYS A 211 10.96 -16.80 -13.35
N PHE A 212 10.26 -17.55 -14.19
CA PHE A 212 10.20 -17.30 -15.62
C PHE A 212 9.37 -16.03 -15.94
N ALA A 213 8.17 -15.92 -15.36
CA ALA A 213 7.23 -14.85 -15.67
C ALA A 213 7.66 -13.47 -15.13
N ALA A 214 8.24 -13.42 -13.93
CA ALA A 214 8.65 -12.18 -13.28
C ALA A 214 10.16 -11.89 -13.40
N LEU A 215 10.93 -12.74 -14.10
CA LEU A 215 12.38 -12.62 -14.30
C LEU A 215 13.17 -12.44 -12.98
N CYS A 216 12.69 -13.02 -11.89
CA CYS A 216 13.26 -12.89 -10.55
C CYS A 216 14.03 -14.15 -10.12
N LYS A 217 14.87 -14.04 -9.07
CA LYS A 217 15.57 -15.20 -8.51
C LYS A 217 14.62 -15.98 -7.61
N GLU A 218 14.57 -17.29 -7.81
CA GLU A 218 13.73 -18.17 -6.99
C GLU A 218 14.04 -18.09 -5.49
N GLU A 219 15.33 -17.95 -5.13
CA GLU A 219 15.72 -17.81 -3.72
C GLU A 219 15.24 -16.50 -3.09
N GLU A 220 15.23 -15.41 -3.85
CA GLU A 220 14.67 -14.13 -3.40
C GLU A 220 13.17 -14.25 -3.15
N VAL A 221 12.44 -14.90 -4.07
CA VAL A 221 11.00 -15.18 -3.88
C VAL A 221 10.77 -16.07 -2.65
N LYS A 222 11.56 -17.12 -2.44
CA LYS A 222 11.43 -18.01 -1.26
C LYS A 222 11.66 -17.25 0.05
N GLU A 223 12.65 -16.36 0.10
CA GLU A 223 12.93 -15.54 1.28
C GLU A 223 11.74 -14.62 1.59
N LEU A 224 11.23 -13.90 0.58
CA LEU A 224 10.08 -13.02 0.71
C LEU A 224 8.81 -13.79 1.11
N VAL A 225 8.54 -14.96 0.51
CA VAL A 225 7.40 -15.82 0.87
C VAL A 225 7.46 -16.23 2.34
N LYS A 226 8.64 -16.57 2.86
CA LYS A 226 8.80 -16.91 4.30
C LYS A 226 8.48 -15.71 5.20
N VAL A 227 8.93 -14.52 4.82
CA VAL A 227 8.63 -13.28 5.56
C VAL A 227 7.12 -13.01 5.57
N ILE A 228 6.49 -13.01 4.38
CA ILE A 228 5.05 -12.78 4.22
C ILE A 228 4.25 -13.78 5.03
N LEU A 229 4.52 -15.08 4.88
CA LEU A 229 3.81 -16.12 5.64
C LEU A 229 4.07 -16.01 7.15
N GLY A 230 5.27 -15.54 7.55
CA GLY A 230 5.56 -15.20 8.93
C GLY A 230 4.57 -14.17 9.50
N HIS A 231 4.32 -13.08 8.77
CA HIS A 231 3.34 -12.07 9.18
C HIS A 231 1.89 -12.57 9.10
N VAL A 232 1.55 -13.43 8.14
CA VAL A 232 0.20 -14.02 8.02
C VAL A 232 -0.11 -14.94 9.20
N PHE A 233 0.86 -15.71 9.67
CA PHE A 233 0.70 -16.69 10.74
C PHE A 233 1.19 -16.20 12.11
N GLU A 234 1.62 -14.94 12.22
CA GLU A 234 1.94 -14.32 13.50
C GLU A 234 0.69 -14.35 14.40
N PRO A 235 0.77 -14.91 15.62
CA PRO A 235 -0.35 -14.87 16.55
C PRO A 235 -0.63 -13.40 16.89
N THR A 236 -1.85 -12.95 16.61
CA THR A 236 -2.39 -11.70 17.13
C THR A 236 -2.56 -11.85 18.64
N CYS A 237 -1.58 -11.36 19.41
CA CYS A 237 -1.64 -11.27 20.87
C CYS A 237 -2.67 -10.23 21.32
#